data_AF-A0A9D5JIW5-F1
#
_entry.id   AF-A0A9D5JIW5-F1
#
_cell.length_a   1.000
_cell.length_b   1.000
_cell.length_c   1.000
_cell.angle_alpha   90.00
_cell.angle_beta   90.00
_cell.angle_gamma   90.00
#
_symmetry.space_group_name_H-M   'P 1'
#
loop_
_entity.id
_entity.type
_entity.pdbx_description
1 polymer ?
#
loop_
_entity_poly.entity_id
_entity_poly.type
_entity_poly.pdbx_seq_one_letter_code
_entity_poly.pdbx_strand_id
1 'polypeptide(L)' 'MALTIYHNPQCSKSRQALKSIDDSGGPPDIIRYPDSPPSVADLRTLLEKPRVRTY' A
#
# COMPACT_ATOMS: atom_id res chain seq x y z
N MET A 1 -8.62 -3.63 -12.91
CA MET A 1 -8.38 -3.87 -11.47
C MET A 1 -7.46 -2.77 -10.99
N ALA A 2 -7.86 -1.92 -10.04
CA ALA A 2 -6.99 -0.86 -9.51
C ALA A 2 -6.16 -1.41 -8.35
N LEU A 3 -4.86 -1.16 -8.36
CA LEU A 3 -3.91 -1.53 -7.30
C LEU A 3 -3.69 -0.31 -6.41
N THR A 4 -3.90 -0.43 -5.10
CA THR A 4 -3.67 0.66 -4.15
C THR A 4 -2.50 0.32 -3.22
N ILE A 5 -1.59 1.27 -3.04
CA ILE A 5 -0.46 1.17 -2.09
C ILE A 5 -0.53 2.26 -1.03
N TYR A 6 -0.52 1.86 0.24
CA TYR A 6 -0.31 2.77 1.37
C TYR A 6 1.19 3.02 1.53
N HIS A 7 1.65 4.19 1.07
CA HIS A 7 3.05 4.51 0.94
C HIS A 7 3.54 5.46 2.04
N ASN A 8 4.73 5.17 2.58
CA ASN A 8 5.47 6.11 3.41
C ASN A 8 6.83 6.41 2.75
N PRO A 9 7.06 7.65 2.27
CA PRO A 9 8.32 8.04 1.63
C PRO A 9 9.57 7.80 2.48
N GLN A 10 9.45 7.87 3.81
CA GLN A 10 10.57 7.69 4.73
C GLN A 10 10.91 6.21 4.99
N CYS A 11 10.05 5.27 4.60
CA CYS A 11 10.25 3.84 4.85
C CYS A 11 10.91 3.12 3.66
N SER A 12 12.12 2.58 3.85
CA SER A 12 12.88 1.90 2.79
C SER A 12 12.13 0.74 2.14
N LYS A 13 11.38 -0.06 2.93
CA LYS A 13 10.57 -1.17 2.40
C LYS A 13 9.40 -0.69 1.55
N SER A 14 8.78 0.42 1.95
CA SER A 14 7.67 1.02 1.19
C SER A 14 8.15 1.57 -0.16
N ARG A 15 9.34 2.17 -0.22
CA ARG A 15 9.97 2.61 -1.47
C ARG A 15 10.33 1.43 -2.39
N GLN A 16 10.87 0.35 -1.83
CA GLN A 16 11.18 -0.86 -2.62
C GLN A 16 9.91 -1.47 -3.22
N ALA A 17 8.83 -1.60 -2.45
CA ALA A 17 7.56 -2.12 -2.94
C ALA A 17 6.97 -1.25 -4.06
N LEU A 18 6.99 0.09 -3.90
CA LEU A 18 6.53 1.01 -4.94
C LEU A 18 7.34 0.83 -6.23
N LYS A 19 8.66 0.68 -6.13
CA LYS A 19 9.52 0.43 -7.29
C LYS A 19 9.20 -0.90 -7.97
N SER A 20 8.97 -1.98 -7.21
CA SER A 20 8.59 -3.28 -7.80
C SER A 20 7.26 -3.23 -8.54
N ILE A 21 6.31 -2.42 -8.07
CA ILE A 21 5.04 -2.20 -8.77
C ILE A 21 5.26 -1.40 -10.05
N ASP A 22 6.05 -0.32 -10.00
CA ASP A 22 6.39 0.49 -11.16
C ASP A 22 7.11 -0.34 -12.25
N ASP A 23 8.09 -1.16 -11.85
CA ASP A 23 8.82 -2.09 -12.73
C ASP A 23 7.89 -3.15 -13.36
N SER A 24 6.71 -3.42 -12.77
CA SER A 24 5.69 -4.36 -13.29
C SER A 24 4.74 -3.75 -14.33
N GLY A 25 4.87 -2.45 -14.62
CA GLY A 25 4.19 -1.77 -15.74
C GLY A 25 2.77 -1.26 -15.45
N GLY A 26 2.29 -1.32 -14.20
CA GLY A 26 0.98 -0.78 -13.81
C GLY A 26 1.10 0.27 -12.70
N PRO A 27 0.69 1.54 -12.93
CA PRO A 27 0.74 2.56 -11.89
C PRO A 27 -0.29 2.27 -10.79
N PRO A 28 0.09 2.22 -9.50
CA PRO A 28 -0.84 2.06 -8.41
C PRO A 28 -1.45 3.39 -7.97
N ASP A 29 -2.61 3.35 -7.33
CA ASP A 29 -3.13 4.45 -6.53
C ASP A 29 -2.30 4.57 -5.24
N ILE A 30 -1.61 5.69 -5.07
CA ILE A 30 -0.70 5.93 -3.95
C ILE A 30 -1.42 6.72 -2.85
N ILE A 31 -1.61 6.10 -1.68
CA ILE A 31 -2.15 6.76 -0.49
C ILE A 31 -1.01 7.05 0.48
N ARG A 32 -0.71 8.33 0.73
CA ARG A 32 0.29 8.77 1.70
C ARG A 32 -0.31 8.81 3.11
N TYR A 33 -0.31 7.67 3.79
CA TYR A 33 -0.88 7.57 5.15
C TYR A 33 -0.23 8.47 6.22
N PRO A 34 1.04 8.94 6.10
CA PRO A 34 1.56 9.92 7.05
C PRO A 34 0.86 11.27 6.96
N ASP A 35 0.40 11.66 5.77
CA ASP A 35 -0.27 12.94 5.52
C ASP A 35 -1.79 12.83 5.64
N SER A 36 -2.33 11.66 5.29
CA SER A 36 -3.77 11.37 5.33
C SER A 36 -3.98 10.00 5.97
N PRO A 37 -3.94 9.93 7.32
CA PRO A 37 -4.12 8.68 8.02
C PRO A 37 -5.53 8.11 7.76
N PRO A 38 -5.65 6.79 7.51
CA PRO A 38 -6.94 6.14 7.31
C PRO A 38 -7.79 6.20 8.58
N SER A 39 -9.11 6.24 8.42
CA SER A 39 -10.02 6.19 9.56
C SER A 39 -10.02 4.81 10.22
N VAL A 40 -10.58 4.72 11.43
CA VAL A 40 -10.77 3.44 12.12
C VAL A 40 -11.59 2.46 11.28
N ALA A 41 -12.59 2.96 10.54
CA ALA A 41 -13.41 2.13 9.66
C ALA A 41 -12.57 1.56 8.50
N ASP A 42 -11.74 2.38 7.86
CA ASP A 42 -10.86 1.96 6.76
C ASP A 42 -9.85 0.92 7.24
N LEU A 43 -9.27 1.12 8.43
CA LEU A 43 -8.35 0.17 9.04
C LEU A 43 -9.02 -1.18 9.35
N ARG A 44 -10.29 -1.19 9.79
CA ARG A 44 -11.05 -2.43 10.00
C ARG A 44 -11.23 -3.18 8.68
N THR A 45 -11.66 -2.49 7.62
CA THR A 45 -11.80 -3.08 6.29
C THR A 45 -10.46 -3.58 5.74
N LEU A 46 -9.36 -2.88 6.01
CA LEU A 46 -8.02 -3.32 5.61
C LEU A 46 -7.61 -4.62 6.32
N LEU A 47 -7.97 -4.77 7.59
CA LEU A 47 -7.66 -5.97 8.40
C LEU A 47 -8.50 -7.19 8.01
N GLU A 48 -9.69 -6.98 7.45
CA GLU A 48 -10.54 -8.06 6.91
C GLU A 48 -10.01 -8.65 5.60
N LYS A 49 -9.12 -7.93 4.88
CA LYS A 49 -8.52 -8.44 3.66
C LYS A 49 -7.64 -9.67 3.96
N PRO A 50 -7.65 -10.68 3.07
CA PRO A 50 -6.85 -11.88 3.25
C PRO A 50 -5.37 -11.53 3.30
N ARG A 51 -4.68 -12.00 4.35
CA ARG A 51 -3.23 -11.85 4.47
C ARG A 51 -2.56 -12.81 3.50
N VAL A 52 -1.73 -12.28 2.60
CA VAL A 52 -0.87 -13.09 1.76
C VAL A 52 0.37 -13.45 2.59
N ARG A 53 0.48 -14.72 2.98
CA ARG A 53 1.65 -15.26 3.68
C ARG A 53 2.37 -16.18 2.71
N THR A 54 3.28 -15.60 1.92
CA THR A 54 4.18 -16.38 1.08
C THR A 54 5.40 -16.74 1.91
N TYR A 55 5.58 -18.05 2.13
CA TYR A 55 6.80 -18.63 2.67
C TYR A 55 7.80 -18.83 1.54
#